data_AF-L1PF70-F1
#
_entry.id   AF-L1PF70-F1
#
_cell.length_a   1.000
_cell.length_b   1.000
_cell.length_c   1.000
_cell.angle_alpha   90.00
_cell.angle_beta   90.00
_cell.angle_gamma   90.00
#
_symmetry.space_group_name_H-M   'P 1'
#
loop_
_entity.id
_entity.type
_entity.pdbx_description
1 polymer ?
#
loop_
_entity_poly.entity_id
_entity_poly.type
_entity_poly.pdbx_seq_one_letter_code
_entity_poly.pdbx_strand_id
1 'polypeptide(L)'
;MNTDYTLIDTMALYKIDYFYSRNGLTKEVSRHYKDIDNTYPYTSYFKFYAKGKVGLFIIPKKDTLHLERGLFNPEQAKMGYFYIDKNRIRISTIGDCNLYISNDKGSISKDTIDVINKNNIGIVHIRKEVPKELLEGWEPDW
;
A
#
# COMPACT_ATOMS: atom_id res chain seq x y z
N MET A 1 -9.73 20.93 -7.03
CA MET A 1 -8.64 20.55 -6.10
C MET A 1 -7.56 19.89 -6.94
N ASN A 2 -6.30 20.33 -6.84
CA ASN A 2 -5.22 19.80 -7.68
C ASN A 2 -4.50 18.70 -6.88
N THR A 3 -4.63 17.44 -7.31
CA THR A 3 -3.95 16.30 -6.66
C THR A 3 -2.57 16.16 -7.26
N ASP A 4 -1.53 16.19 -6.44
CA ASP A 4 -0.15 16.02 -6.91
C ASP A 4 0.24 14.55 -6.90
N TYR A 5 -0.04 13.86 -8.00
CA TYR A 5 0.35 12.46 -8.17
C TYR A 5 1.85 12.25 -8.41
N THR A 6 2.65 13.31 -8.59
CA THR A 6 4.10 13.18 -8.79
C THR A 6 4.84 12.70 -7.53
N LEU A 7 4.18 12.78 -6.36
CA LEU A 7 4.72 12.31 -5.09
C LEU A 7 4.71 10.79 -4.94
N ILE A 8 4.03 10.06 -5.82
CA ILE A 8 3.96 8.60 -5.79
C ILE A 8 4.55 8.01 -7.07
N ASP A 9 5.36 6.97 -6.91
CA ASP A 9 5.92 6.28 -8.06
C ASP A 9 4.93 5.20 -8.56
N THR A 10 4.23 5.52 -9.65
CA THR A 10 3.33 4.58 -10.34
C THR A 10 4.08 3.49 -11.09
N MET A 11 5.42 3.45 -11.03
CA MET A 11 6.29 2.38 -11.53
C MET A 11 6.98 1.59 -10.42
N ALA A 12 6.50 1.73 -9.17
CA ALA A 12 6.95 0.92 -8.05
C ALA A 12 5.83 0.09 -7.42
N LEU A 13 6.24 -0.81 -6.52
CA LEU A 13 5.38 -1.45 -5.53
C LEU A 13 5.68 -0.87 -4.16
N TYR A 14 4.69 -0.86 -3.27
CA TYR A 14 4.89 -0.50 -1.87
C TYR A 14 4.47 -1.67 -0.99
N LYS A 15 5.44 -2.22 -0.24
CA LYS A 15 5.25 -3.39 0.62
C LYS A 15 5.21 -2.94 2.08
N ILE A 16 4.35 -3.57 2.87
CA ILE A 16 4.34 -3.37 4.34
C ILE A 16 5.72 -3.72 4.91
N ASP A 17 6.31 -2.79 5.65
CA ASP A 17 7.56 -2.96 6.40
C ASP A 17 7.25 -3.29 7.86
N TYR A 18 6.50 -2.42 8.54
CA TYR A 18 6.11 -2.63 9.93
C TYR A 18 4.75 -2.02 10.26
N PHE A 19 4.15 -2.55 11.32
CA PHE A 19 3.00 -1.97 12.00
C PHE A 19 3.50 -1.20 13.22
N TYR A 20 2.78 -0.16 13.62
CA TYR A 20 3.05 0.49 14.90
C TYR A 20 1.76 0.88 15.60
N SER A 21 1.82 0.94 16.92
CA SER A 21 0.77 1.55 17.75
C SER A 21 1.36 2.74 18.49
N ARG A 22 0.68 3.87 18.44
CA ARG A 22 1.05 5.06 19.20
C ARG A 22 0.13 5.21 20.41
N ASN A 23 0.72 5.27 21.60
CA ASN A 23 -0.03 5.59 22.80
C ASN A 23 -0.52 7.05 22.73
N GLY A 24 -1.83 7.27 22.84
CA GLY A 24 -2.43 8.60 22.73
C GLY A 24 -2.01 9.57 23.85
N LEU A 25 -1.69 9.03 25.04
CA LEU A 25 -1.33 9.76 26.24
C LEU A 25 0.18 9.97 26.35
N THR A 26 0.98 8.90 26.29
CA THR A 26 2.45 8.95 26.48
C THR A 26 3.21 9.33 25.21
N LYS A 27 2.55 9.29 24.04
CA LYS A 27 3.15 9.46 22.70
C LYS A 27 4.20 8.41 22.32
N GLU A 28 4.43 7.42 23.16
CA GLU A 28 5.31 6.28 22.87
C GLU A 28 4.82 5.50 21.64
N VAL A 29 5.78 4.96 20.89
CA VAL A 29 5.54 4.22 19.65
C VAL A 29 6.11 2.82 19.80
N SER A 30 5.23 1.82 19.79
CA SER A 30 5.61 0.41 19.72
C SER A 30 5.59 -0.02 18.26
N ARG A 31 6.71 -0.57 17.77
CA ARG A 31 6.85 -1.04 16.38
C ARG A 31 6.90 -2.57 16.34
N HIS A 32 6.22 -3.14 15.35
CA HIS A 32 6.17 -4.57 15.07
C HIS A 32 6.57 -4.77 13.61
N TYR A 33 7.84 -5.12 13.39
CA TYR A 33 8.36 -5.37 12.05
C TYR A 33 7.76 -6.64 11.48
N LYS A 34 7.40 -6.59 10.20
CA LYS A 34 6.88 -7.76 9.48
C LYS A 34 8.08 -8.58 9.00
N ASP A 35 8.75 -9.25 9.93
CA ASP A 35 9.85 -10.17 9.61
C ASP A 35 9.36 -11.26 8.65
N ILE A 36 10.30 -11.81 7.88
CA ILE A 36 10.05 -12.93 6.95
C ILE A 36 9.34 -14.10 7.68
N ASP A 37 9.61 -14.27 8.98
CA ASP A 37 9.13 -15.37 9.84
C ASP A 37 7.77 -15.14 10.51
N ASN A 38 7.06 -14.06 10.16
CA ASN A 38 5.66 -13.88 10.54
C ASN A 38 4.80 -15.10 10.08
N THR A 39 3.96 -15.66 10.95
CA THR A 39 3.11 -16.84 10.65
C THR A 39 2.02 -16.61 9.59
N TYR A 40 1.71 -15.35 9.28
CA TYR A 40 0.76 -14.98 8.24
C TYR A 40 1.30 -15.35 6.84
N PRO A 41 0.59 -16.16 6.06
CA PRO A 41 1.13 -16.78 4.85
C PRO A 41 1.21 -15.86 3.62
N TYR A 42 0.77 -14.60 3.75
CA TYR A 42 0.70 -13.65 2.63
C TYR A 42 1.51 -12.37 2.84
N THR A 43 1.97 -11.81 1.73
CA THR A 43 2.55 -10.46 1.64
C THR A 43 1.60 -9.55 0.87
N SER A 44 1.43 -8.33 1.38
CA SER A 44 0.59 -7.31 0.75
C SER A 44 1.46 -6.30 0.03
N TYR A 45 1.07 -5.97 -1.21
CA TYR A 45 1.68 -4.92 -2.02
C TYR A 45 0.62 -3.93 -2.48
N PHE A 46 0.91 -2.64 -2.38
CA PHE A 46 0.21 -1.62 -3.14
C PHE A 46 0.89 -1.37 -4.48
N LYS A 47 0.08 -1.24 -5.52
CA LYS A 47 0.47 -0.73 -6.82
C LYS A 47 -0.39 0.48 -7.16
N PHE A 48 0.23 1.63 -7.36
CA PHE A 48 -0.47 2.86 -7.73
C PHE A 48 -0.51 3.00 -9.25
N TYR A 49 -1.63 3.51 -9.74
CA TYR A 49 -1.89 3.78 -11.14
C TYR A 49 -2.28 5.24 -11.34
N ALA A 50 -2.33 5.68 -12.59
CA ALA A 50 -2.81 7.01 -12.93
C ALA A 50 -4.26 7.24 -12.47
N LYS A 51 -4.67 8.52 -12.41
CA LYS A 51 -6.04 8.95 -12.08
C LYS A 51 -6.52 8.52 -10.69
N GLY A 52 -5.61 8.37 -9.73
CA GLY A 52 -5.97 8.12 -8.33
C GLY A 52 -6.40 6.67 -8.04
N LYS A 53 -6.02 5.71 -8.87
CA LYS A 53 -6.35 4.28 -8.68
C LYS A 53 -5.21 3.54 -7.97
N VAL A 54 -5.54 2.59 -7.11
CA VAL A 54 -4.55 1.75 -6.39
C VAL A 54 -5.05 0.32 -6.27
N GLY A 55 -4.21 -0.64 -6.61
CA GLY A 55 -4.47 -2.06 -6.42
C GLY A 55 -3.76 -2.58 -5.18
N LEU A 56 -4.50 -3.30 -4.33
CA LEU A 56 -3.93 -4.09 -3.24
C LEU A 56 -3.82 -5.56 -3.66
N PHE A 57 -2.60 -6.05 -3.72
CA PHE A 57 -2.26 -7.43 -4.06
C PHE A 57 -1.86 -8.20 -2.82
N ILE A 58 -2.53 -9.33 -2.55
CA ILE A 58 -2.24 -10.22 -1.43
C ILE A 58 -1.67 -11.51 -2.00
N ILE A 59 -0.34 -11.64 -1.97
CA ILE A 59 0.40 -12.70 -2.66
C ILE A 59 0.95 -13.68 -1.63
N PRO A 60 0.82 -15.01 -1.83
CA PRO A 60 1.44 -16.00 -0.95
C PRO A 60 2.95 -15.78 -0.82
N LYS A 61 3.50 -15.88 0.39
CA LYS A 61 4.93 -15.63 0.65
C LYS A 61 5.86 -16.45 -0.27
N LYS A 62 5.51 -17.71 -0.54
CA LYS A 62 6.26 -18.58 -1.45
C LYS A 62 6.40 -17.99 -2.86
N ASP A 63 5.38 -17.31 -3.35
CA ASP A 63 5.33 -16.74 -4.70
C ASP A 63 6.05 -15.38 -4.74
N THR A 64 6.30 -14.75 -3.57
CA THR A 64 7.06 -13.49 -3.50
C THR A 64 8.57 -13.64 -3.67
N LEU A 65 9.08 -14.88 -3.68
CA LEU A 65 10.49 -15.16 -3.98
C LEU A 65 10.81 -14.88 -5.45
N HIS A 66 9.83 -15.06 -6.33
CA HIS A 66 9.94 -14.84 -7.77
C HIS A 66 8.70 -14.07 -8.25
N LEU A 67 8.78 -12.74 -8.19
CA LEU A 67 7.68 -11.89 -8.64
C LEU A 67 7.53 -11.95 -10.16
N GLU A 68 6.35 -12.37 -10.60
CA GLU A 68 5.98 -12.45 -12.01
C GLU A 68 4.92 -11.40 -12.36
N ARG A 69 4.87 -11.00 -13.64
CA ARG A 69 3.97 -9.95 -14.13
C ARG A 69 2.50 -10.30 -13.83
N GLY A 70 2.13 -11.57 -13.98
CA GLY A 70 0.76 -12.06 -13.76
C GLY A 70 0.25 -11.85 -12.33
N LEU A 71 1.14 -11.78 -11.33
CA LEU A 71 0.77 -11.52 -9.93
C LEU A 71 0.23 -10.10 -9.71
N PHE A 72 0.45 -9.20 -10.67
CA PHE A 72 0.03 -7.80 -10.61
C PHE A 72 -1.05 -7.46 -11.64
N ASN A 73 -1.79 -8.45 -12.13
CA ASN A 73 -2.96 -8.22 -12.99
C ASN A 73 -4.03 -7.42 -12.22
N PRO A 74 -4.41 -6.21 -12.66
CA PRO A 74 -5.41 -5.38 -11.98
C PRO A 74 -6.78 -6.03 -11.77
N GLU A 75 -7.16 -7.03 -12.58
CA GLU A 75 -8.41 -7.80 -12.41
C GLU A 75 -8.41 -8.66 -11.13
N GLN A 76 -7.22 -9.00 -10.62
CA GLN A 76 -7.03 -9.80 -9.41
C GLN A 76 -6.77 -8.92 -8.18
N ALA A 77 -6.64 -7.61 -8.36
CA ALA A 77 -6.37 -6.68 -7.27
C ALA A 77 -7.63 -6.44 -6.44
N LYS A 78 -7.44 -6.21 -5.14
CA LYS A 78 -8.45 -5.47 -4.38
C LYS A 78 -8.40 -4.02 -4.86
N MET A 79 -9.43 -3.63 -5.62
CA MET A 79 -9.61 -2.27 -6.17
C MET A 79 -9.57 -1.23 -5.04
N GLY A 80 -8.98 -0.08 -5.34
CA GLY A 80 -9.02 1.06 -4.45
C GLY A 80 -8.74 2.38 -5.15
N TYR A 81 -8.97 3.46 -4.41
CA TYR A 81 -8.64 4.80 -4.81
C TYR A 81 -7.77 5.47 -3.77
N PHE A 82 -6.97 6.42 -4.24
CA PHE A 82 -6.15 7.25 -3.38
C PHE A 82 -6.25 8.72 -3.77
N TYR A 83 -5.99 9.56 -2.79
CA TYR A 83 -5.99 11.01 -2.95
C TYR A 83 -4.80 11.61 -2.21
N ILE A 84 -4.16 12.61 -2.83
CA ILE A 84 -3.00 13.30 -2.28
C ILE A 84 -3.32 14.80 -2.12
N ASP A 85 -3.13 15.32 -0.91
CA ASP A 85 -3.15 16.75 -0.62
C ASP A 85 -1.84 17.14 0.08
N LYS A 86 -0.98 17.87 -0.64
CA LYS A 86 0.42 18.10 -0.26
C LYS A 86 1.12 16.75 -0.05
N ASN A 87 1.71 16.51 1.12
CA ASN A 87 2.32 15.23 1.46
C ASN A 87 1.35 14.23 2.12
N ARG A 88 0.05 14.57 2.23
CA ARG A 88 -0.94 13.71 2.89
C ARG A 88 -1.59 12.80 1.89
N ILE A 89 -1.64 11.51 2.19
CA ILE A 89 -2.34 10.51 1.38
C ILE A 89 -3.56 9.98 2.12
N ARG A 90 -4.60 9.66 1.36
CA ARG A 90 -5.70 8.79 1.81
C ARG A 90 -5.80 7.64 0.83
N ILE A 91 -5.92 6.42 1.34
CA ILE A 91 -6.04 5.19 0.55
C ILE A 91 -7.30 4.47 1.02
N SER A 92 -8.15 4.09 0.07
CA SER A 92 -9.33 3.26 0.33
C SER A 92 -9.32 2.08 -0.63
N THR A 93 -9.33 0.86 -0.10
CA THR A 93 -9.39 -0.39 -0.88
C THR A 93 -10.58 -1.22 -0.47
N ILE A 94 -11.21 -1.91 -1.42
CA ILE A 94 -12.36 -2.79 -1.15
C ILE A 94 -11.88 -4.05 -0.41
N GLY A 95 -12.52 -4.34 0.73
CA GLY A 95 -12.33 -5.57 1.50
C GLY A 95 -13.16 -6.72 0.93
N ASP A 96 -13.03 -7.92 1.52
CA ASP A 96 -13.79 -9.09 1.06
C ASP A 96 -15.30 -8.85 1.23
N CYS A 97 -15.99 -8.61 0.11
CA CYS A 97 -17.45 -8.37 -0.03
C CYS A 97 -18.06 -7.23 0.80
N ASN A 98 -17.29 -6.55 1.65
CA ASN A 98 -17.67 -5.35 2.38
C ASN A 98 -16.72 -4.21 2.01
N LEU A 99 -17.29 -3.08 1.59
CA LEU A 99 -16.55 -1.85 1.34
C LEU A 99 -15.94 -1.34 2.67
N TYR A 100 -14.72 -1.77 2.97
CA TYR A 100 -13.91 -1.17 4.03
C TYR A 100 -13.33 0.14 3.51
N ILE A 101 -14.02 1.25 3.78
CA ILE A 101 -13.42 2.57 3.61
C ILE A 101 -12.44 2.77 4.77
N SER A 102 -11.17 2.40 4.55
CA SER A 102 -10.08 2.82 5.43
C SER A 102 -9.92 4.33 5.27
N ASN A 103 -10.54 5.11 6.17
CA ASN A 103 -10.29 6.54 6.29
C ASN A 103 -8.94 6.79 6.97
N ASP A 104 -7.89 6.17 6.42
CA ASP A 104 -6.54 6.26 6.95
C ASP A 104 -5.91 7.52 6.37
N LYS A 105 -5.39 8.34 7.27
CA LYS A 105 -4.59 9.50 6.89
C LYS A 105 -3.16 9.04 6.89
N GLY A 106 -2.44 9.35 5.82
CA GLY A 106 -1.04 9.01 5.72
C GLY A 106 -0.18 10.18 5.32
N SER A 107 1.11 9.95 5.33
CA SER A 107 2.11 10.83 4.74
C SER A 107 3.00 10.07 3.77
N ILE A 108 3.36 10.73 2.68
CA ILE A 108 4.34 10.23 1.72
C ILE A 108 5.67 10.92 1.98
N SER A 109 6.74 10.14 2.05
CA SER A 109 8.12 10.64 2.11
C SER A 109 9.00 9.77 1.23
N LYS A 110 9.24 10.25 0.00
CA LYS A 110 10.08 9.59 -1.03
C LYS A 110 9.70 8.11 -1.24
N ASP A 111 10.39 7.21 -0.56
CA ASP A 111 10.25 5.76 -0.70
C ASP A 111 9.29 5.17 0.36
N THR A 112 8.66 5.99 1.19
CA THR A 112 7.84 5.54 2.32
C THR A 112 6.43 6.10 2.27
N ILE A 113 5.45 5.23 2.53
CA ILE A 113 4.05 5.59 2.78
C ILE A 113 3.70 5.14 4.19
N ASP A 114 3.50 6.10 5.09
CA ASP A 114 2.98 5.87 6.43
C ASP A 114 1.48 6.14 6.42
N VAL A 115 0.65 5.18 6.82
CA VAL A 115 -0.81 5.34 6.95
C VAL A 115 -1.22 5.00 8.38
N ILE A 116 -1.98 5.89 9.01
CA ILE A 116 -2.48 5.73 10.38
C ILE A 116 -4.00 5.80 10.41
N ASN A 117 -4.60 4.87 11.17
CA ASN A 117 -6.03 4.85 11.40
C ASN A 117 -6.42 5.68 12.62
N LYS A 118 -7.74 5.85 12.83
CA LYS A 118 -8.30 6.62 13.95
C LYS A 118 -7.92 6.07 15.35
N ASN A 119 -7.50 4.81 15.44
CA ASN A 119 -7.12 4.15 16.69
C ASN A 119 -5.63 4.28 17.00
N ASN A 120 -4.90 5.17 16.30
CA ASN A 120 -3.45 5.34 16.41
C ASN A 120 -2.65 4.07 16.09
N ILE A 121 -3.22 3.18 15.27
CA ILE A 121 -2.51 2.04 14.69
C ILE A 121 -2.12 2.46 13.29
N GLY A 122 -0.82 2.42 13.00
CA GLY A 122 -0.27 2.76 11.71
C GLY A 122 0.46 1.62 11.05
N ILE A 123 0.61 1.74 9.74
CA ILE A 123 1.28 0.79 8.87
C ILE A 123 2.22 1.58 7.98
N VAL A 124 3.49 1.20 8.01
CA VAL A 124 4.51 1.78 7.13
C VAL A 124 4.75 0.84 5.98
N HIS A 125 4.69 1.40 4.78
CA HIS A 125 5.01 0.73 3.53
C HIS A 125 6.26 1.34 2.94
N ILE A 126 7.18 0.48 2.49
CA ILE A 126 8.41 0.89 1.81
C ILE A 126 8.32 0.52 0.33
N ARG A 127 8.87 1.39 -0.50
CA ARG A 127 9.00 1.19 -1.94
C ARG A 127 9.88 -0.04 -2.17
N LYS A 128 9.40 -0.91 -3.05
CA LYS A 128 10.11 -2.08 -3.53
C LYS A 128 10.37 -1.88 -5.02
N GLU A 129 11.64 -1.82 -5.36
CA GLU A 129 12.08 -1.85 -6.74
C GLU A 129 11.88 -3.24 -7.32
N VAL A 130 11.29 -3.28 -8.51
CA VAL A 130 11.09 -4.47 -9.34
C VAL A 130 11.30 -4.09 -10.80
N PRO A 131 11.56 -5.05 -11.70
CA PRO A 131 11.67 -4.76 -13.13
C PRO A 131 10.42 -4.04 -13.64
N LYS A 132 10.61 -2.99 -14.44
CA LYS A 132 9.51 -2.16 -14.96
C LYS A 132 8.53 -2.99 -15.80
N GLU A 133 9.03 -4.04 -16.45
CA GLU A 133 8.29 -4.96 -17.31
C GLU A 133 7.21 -5.74 -16.53
N LEU A 134 7.34 -5.85 -15.20
CA LEU A 134 6.30 -6.43 -14.35
C LEU A 134 5.10 -5.48 -14.18
N LEU A 135 5.33 -4.18 -14.31
CA LEU A 135 4.41 -3.14 -13.86
C LEU A 135 3.90 -2.21 -14.97
N GLU A 136 4.63 -2.05 -16.07
CA GLU A 136 4.28 -1.13 -17.14
C GLU A 136 3.06 -1.62 -17.96
N GLY A 137 2.31 -0.68 -18.53
CA GLY A 137 1.18 -0.97 -19.42
C GLY A 137 -0.07 -1.55 -18.74
N TRP A 138 -0.10 -1.63 -17.40
CA TRP A 138 -1.32 -1.98 -16.69
C TRP A 138 -2.25 -0.77 -16.56
N GLU A 139 -3.47 -0.92 -17.07
CA GLU A 139 -4.54 0.08 -16.96
C GLU A 139 -5.78 -0.57 -16.37
N PRO A 140 -6.03 -0.47 -15.04
CA PRO A 140 -7.31 -0.89 -14.47
C PRO A 140 -8.47 -0.14 -15.13
N ASP A 141 -9.50 -0.89 -15.54
CA ASP A 141 -10.73 -0.37 -16.15
C ASP A 141 -11.71 0.19 -15.11
N TRP A 142 -11.63 -0.29 -13.88
CA TRP A 142 -12.36 0.16 -12.69
C TRP A 142 -11.84 1.48 -12.09
#